data_AF-A0A0W0WH26-F1
#
_entry.id   AF-A0A0W0WH26-F1
#
_cell.length_a   1.000
_cell.length_b   1.000
_cell.length_c   1.000
_cell.angle_alpha   90.00
_cell.angle_beta   90.00
_cell.angle_gamma   90.00
#
_symmetry.space_group_name_H-M   'P 1'
#
loop_
_entity.id
_entity.type
_entity.pdbx_description
1 polymer ?
#
loop_
_entity_poly.entity_id
_entity_poly.type
_entity_poly.pdbx_seq_one_letter_code
_entity_poly.pdbx_strand_id
1 'polypeptide(L)'
;MIHFDDITSKTVDLYSILSKSLRKSLARTEFTIQVIEEADSEIQEANLLIEEVFPSGEAEEYKPSYVLGSNENGLCLACLKRGFLLGCISVSFDLEEKAVAIHSLAIDPKYRAQKLGSALLLSLHDVCHELGIQSMSLISSEQGKGFYQSFGFKEMALQSYETQLPFSKRVVRKKISDFNHIHGKDKALPEDERIRKKHTREDKSEYSTTFFNRHKRHKQSKKEANTSSAVEIVNPFY
;
A
#
# COMPACT_ATOMS: atom_id res chain seq x y z
N MET A 1 11.15 23.98 4.39
CA MET A 1 11.22 22.94 3.34
C MET A 1 12.11 21.87 3.91
N ILE A 2 11.62 20.63 3.98
CA ILE A 2 12.36 19.51 4.55
C ILE A 2 13.38 19.04 3.51
N HIS A 3 14.63 18.84 3.90
CA HIS A 3 15.65 18.27 3.01
C HIS A 3 15.65 16.74 3.09
N PHE A 4 16.17 16.08 2.05
CA PHE A 4 16.27 14.62 2.03
C PHE A 4 17.06 14.07 3.23
N ASP A 5 18.20 14.71 3.53
CA ASP A 5 19.05 14.36 4.67
C ASP A 5 18.33 14.48 6.01
N ASP A 6 17.34 15.37 6.14
CA ASP A 6 16.56 15.51 7.38
C ASP A 6 15.71 14.25 7.65
N ILE A 7 15.29 13.57 6.59
CA ILE A 7 14.48 12.36 6.66
C ILE A 7 15.36 11.13 6.93
N THR A 8 16.48 11.01 6.21
CA THR A 8 17.38 9.84 6.34
C THR A 8 18.17 9.87 7.63
N SER A 9 18.59 11.04 8.11
CA SER A 9 19.25 11.19 9.43
C SER A 9 18.28 11.14 10.62
N LYS A 10 16.98 10.94 10.36
CA LYS A 10 15.90 10.91 11.37
C LYS A 10 15.84 12.18 12.23
N THR A 11 16.39 13.31 11.77
CA THR A 11 16.23 14.61 12.46
C THR A 11 14.78 15.09 12.38
N VAL A 12 14.09 14.73 11.29
CA VAL A 12 12.63 14.84 11.17
C VAL A 12 12.02 13.45 11.39
N ASP A 13 11.13 13.37 12.38
CA ASP A 13 10.31 12.18 12.60
C ASP A 13 9.41 11.92 11.38
N LEU A 14 9.56 10.76 10.74
CA LEU A 14 8.74 10.33 9.61
C LEU A 14 7.24 10.46 9.91
N TYR A 15 6.82 10.18 11.15
CA TYR A 15 5.42 10.29 11.53
C TYR A 15 4.89 11.73 11.37
N SER A 16 5.74 12.75 11.54
CA SER A 16 5.39 14.16 11.35
C SER A 16 5.13 14.52 9.88
N ILE A 17 5.76 13.81 8.95
CA ILE A 17 5.60 13.96 7.49
C ILE A 17 4.31 13.28 7.00
N LEU A 18 3.92 12.16 7.61
CA LEU A 18 2.75 11.41 7.15
C LEU A 18 1.46 12.24 7.18
N SER A 19 0.63 12.06 6.16
CA SER A 19 -0.68 12.71 6.06
C SER A 19 -1.55 12.40 7.27
N LYS A 20 -2.35 13.39 7.71
CA LYS A 20 -3.24 13.25 8.88
C LYS A 20 -4.17 12.03 8.78
N SER A 21 -4.62 11.67 7.58
CA SER A 21 -5.43 10.48 7.33
C SER A 21 -4.65 9.19 7.60
N LEU A 22 -3.44 9.07 7.07
CA LEU A 22 -2.60 7.88 7.23
C LEU A 22 -2.17 7.71 8.68
N ARG A 23 -1.70 8.79 9.33
CA ARG A 23 -1.40 8.80 10.78
C ARG A 23 -2.55 8.25 11.63
N LYS A 24 -3.77 8.74 11.38
CA LYS A 24 -4.96 8.29 12.12
C LYS A 24 -5.31 6.83 11.87
N SER A 25 -5.03 6.34 10.67
CA SER A 25 -5.23 4.93 10.31
C SER A 25 -4.21 4.03 11.01
N LEU A 26 -2.92 4.38 10.97
CA LEU A 26 -1.85 3.64 11.64
C LEU A 26 -1.99 3.67 13.17
N ALA A 27 -2.38 4.81 13.76
CA ALA A 27 -2.57 4.93 15.22
C ALA A 27 -3.71 4.03 15.79
N ARG A 28 -4.51 3.41 14.93
CA ARG A 28 -5.56 2.45 15.31
C ARG A 28 -5.12 1.00 15.19
N THR A 29 -3.89 0.76 14.76
CA THR A 29 -3.33 -0.56 14.55
C THR A 29 -2.06 -0.73 15.38
N GLU A 30 -1.48 -1.93 15.32
CA GLU A 30 -0.17 -2.23 15.91
C GLU A 30 0.98 -2.03 14.90
N PHE A 31 0.67 -1.47 13.72
CA PHE A 31 1.66 -1.29 12.65
C PHE A 31 2.33 0.07 12.76
N THR A 32 3.65 0.08 12.65
CA THR A 32 4.47 1.29 12.56
C THR A 32 5.18 1.33 11.21
N ILE A 33 5.46 2.53 10.73
CA ILE A 33 6.29 2.74 9.54
C ILE A 33 7.46 3.61 9.95
N GLN A 34 8.67 3.20 9.60
CA GLN A 34 9.90 3.92 9.93
C GLN A 34 10.87 3.90 8.75
N VAL A 35 11.79 4.86 8.74
CA VAL A 35 12.98 4.82 7.88
C VAL A 35 13.96 3.81 8.47
N ILE A 36 14.52 2.94 7.65
CA ILE A 36 15.65 2.08 8.03
C ILE A 36 16.91 2.52 7.27
N GLU A 37 18.01 2.57 7.99
CA GLU A 37 19.34 2.90 7.47
C GLU A 37 20.15 1.63 7.17
N GLU A 38 21.22 1.76 6.39
CA GLU A 38 22.09 0.62 6.06
C GLU A 38 22.71 -0.04 7.30
N ALA A 39 22.95 0.73 8.35
CA ALA A 39 23.53 0.24 9.61
C ALA A 39 22.49 -0.38 10.56
N ASP A 40 21.19 -0.23 10.31
CA ASP A 40 20.14 -0.73 11.18
C ASP A 40 20.06 -2.27 11.09
N SER A 41 19.80 -2.95 12.22
CA SER A 41 19.67 -4.42 12.25
C SER A 41 18.57 -4.96 11.33
N GLU A 42 17.51 -4.18 11.17
CA GLU A 42 16.33 -4.46 10.36
C GLU A 42 16.67 -4.57 8.86
N ILE A 43 17.82 -4.03 8.42
CA ILE A 43 18.24 -4.14 7.02
C ILE A 43 18.44 -5.61 6.61
N GLN A 44 18.92 -6.45 7.53
CA GLN A 44 19.13 -7.87 7.26
C GLN A 44 17.80 -8.62 7.14
N GLU A 45 16.83 -8.29 7.99
CA GLU A 45 15.46 -8.82 7.88
C GLU A 45 14.81 -8.38 6.56
N ALA A 46 15.03 -7.13 6.15
CA ALA A 46 14.50 -6.61 4.89
C ALA A 46 15.13 -7.29 3.68
N ASN A 47 16.45 -7.53 3.70
CA ASN A 47 17.16 -8.28 2.66
C ASN A 47 16.60 -9.72 2.53
N LEU A 48 16.43 -10.42 3.65
CA LEU A 48 15.86 -11.79 3.67
C LEU A 48 14.43 -11.80 3.14
N LEU A 49 13.63 -10.78 3.48
CA LEU A 49 12.27 -10.66 2.94
C LEU A 49 12.28 -10.48 1.41
N ILE A 50 13.23 -9.72 0.85
CA ILE A 50 13.38 -9.58 -0.59
C ILE A 50 13.75 -10.93 -1.23
N GLU A 51 14.71 -11.65 -0.67
CA GLU A 51 15.10 -12.98 -1.16
C GLU A 51 13.94 -13.99 -1.14
N GLU A 52 13.05 -13.91 -0.14
CA GLU A 52 11.86 -14.77 -0.06
C GLU A 52 10.79 -14.39 -1.10
N VAL A 53 10.61 -13.09 -1.37
CA VAL A 53 9.50 -12.59 -2.19
C VAL A 53 9.84 -12.51 -3.67
N PHE A 54 11.08 -12.20 -4.02
CA PHE A 54 11.54 -12.00 -5.39
C PHE A 54 12.02 -13.33 -6.02
N PRO A 55 12.03 -13.43 -7.36
CA PRO A 55 12.56 -14.61 -8.03
C PRO A 55 14.01 -14.92 -7.64
N SER A 56 14.33 -16.20 -7.47
CA SER A 56 15.67 -16.64 -7.09
C SER A 56 16.70 -16.21 -8.14
N GLY A 57 17.80 -15.60 -7.70
CA GLY A 57 18.86 -15.11 -8.57
C GLY A 57 18.67 -13.68 -9.09
N GLU A 58 17.50 -13.07 -8.87
CA GLU A 58 17.23 -11.67 -9.27
C GLU A 58 17.26 -10.71 -8.07
N ALA A 59 17.18 -11.22 -6.84
CA ALA A 59 16.96 -10.43 -5.63
C ALA A 59 18.08 -9.45 -5.25
N GLU A 60 19.33 -9.70 -5.65
CA GLU A 60 20.51 -9.01 -5.09
C GLU A 60 20.45 -7.50 -5.30
N GLU A 61 20.14 -7.05 -6.51
CA GLU A 61 20.07 -5.62 -6.87
C GLU A 61 18.85 -4.92 -6.26
N TYR A 62 17.85 -5.68 -5.81
CA TYR A 62 16.63 -5.15 -5.19
C TYR A 62 16.71 -5.09 -3.65
N LYS A 63 17.77 -5.66 -3.06
CA LYS A 63 17.97 -5.63 -1.60
C LYS A 63 18.09 -4.19 -1.09
N PRO A 64 17.43 -3.83 0.01
CA PRO A 64 17.56 -2.52 0.64
C PRO A 64 19.02 -2.14 0.92
N SER A 65 19.85 -3.06 1.42
CA SER A 65 21.28 -2.80 1.63
C SER A 65 22.00 -2.37 0.34
N TYR A 66 21.75 -3.06 -0.78
CA TYR A 66 22.31 -2.69 -2.08
C TYR A 66 21.81 -1.33 -2.54
N VAL A 67 20.50 -1.08 -2.46
CA VAL A 67 19.89 0.20 -2.88
C VAL A 67 20.42 1.37 -2.06
N LEU A 68 20.51 1.23 -0.73
CA LEU A 68 21.03 2.27 0.15
C LEU A 68 22.54 2.50 -0.05
N GLY A 69 23.33 1.44 -0.22
CA GLY A 69 24.77 1.57 -0.42
C GLY A 69 25.18 2.06 -1.82
N SER A 70 24.34 1.85 -2.83
CA SER A 70 24.66 2.17 -4.24
C SER A 70 24.04 3.48 -4.73
N ASN A 71 23.13 4.11 -3.98
CA ASN A 71 22.45 5.33 -4.39
C ASN A 71 22.59 6.41 -3.30
N GLU A 72 23.15 7.57 -3.68
CA GLU A 72 23.35 8.71 -2.76
C GLU A 72 22.03 9.16 -2.11
N ASN A 73 20.94 9.17 -2.88
CA ASN A 73 19.60 9.49 -2.39
C ASN A 73 18.72 8.23 -2.22
N GLY A 74 19.30 7.16 -1.68
CA GLY A 74 18.58 5.92 -1.35
C GLY A 74 17.74 6.07 -0.08
N LEU A 75 16.50 5.57 -0.11
CA LEU A 75 15.62 5.52 1.06
C LEU A 75 14.95 4.16 1.17
N CYS A 76 14.84 3.63 2.39
CA CYS A 76 14.03 2.47 2.66
C CYS A 76 13.04 2.75 3.80
N LEU A 77 11.76 2.45 3.55
CA LEU A 77 10.72 2.48 4.58
C LEU A 77 10.33 1.05 4.94
N ALA A 78 10.33 0.74 6.23
CA ALA A 78 9.88 -0.55 6.76
C ALA A 78 8.53 -0.41 7.46
N CYS A 79 7.69 -1.43 7.31
CA CYS A 79 6.45 -1.61 8.07
C CYS A 79 6.69 -2.68 9.12
N LEU A 80 6.54 -2.34 10.40
CA LEU A 80 6.78 -3.24 11.52
C LEU A 80 5.50 -3.49 12.31
N LYS A 81 5.44 -4.64 12.97
CA LYS A 81 4.44 -4.94 14.00
C LYS A 81 5.15 -5.45 15.24
N ARG A 82 5.06 -4.70 16.35
CA ARG A 82 5.74 -5.04 17.62
C ARG A 82 7.24 -5.33 17.43
N GLY A 83 7.91 -4.57 16.56
CA GLY A 83 9.34 -4.72 16.25
C GLY A 83 9.69 -5.73 15.16
N PHE A 84 8.73 -6.54 14.68
CA PHE A 84 8.99 -7.48 13.58
C PHE A 84 8.75 -6.82 12.22
N LEU A 85 9.72 -6.93 11.30
CA LEU A 85 9.58 -6.43 9.94
C LEU A 85 8.59 -7.28 9.15
N LEU A 86 7.55 -6.64 8.60
CA LEU A 86 6.49 -7.30 7.81
C LEU A 86 6.50 -6.90 6.34
N GLY A 87 7.23 -5.85 6.00
CA GLY A 87 7.28 -5.31 4.67
C GLY A 87 8.24 -4.15 4.55
N CYS A 88 8.76 -3.93 3.37
CA CYS A 88 9.62 -2.78 3.07
C CYS A 88 9.38 -2.26 1.65
N ILE A 89 9.74 -0.99 1.45
CA ILE A 89 9.84 -0.36 0.12
C ILE A 89 11.19 0.36 0.06
N SER A 90 12.00 0.05 -0.96
CA SER A 90 13.28 0.72 -1.22
C SER A 90 13.21 1.53 -2.51
N VAL A 91 13.75 2.74 -2.47
CA VAL A 91 13.68 3.72 -3.56
C VAL A 91 14.98 4.49 -3.71
N SER A 92 15.19 5.09 -4.88
CA SER A 92 16.19 6.14 -5.08
C SER A 92 15.54 7.41 -5.62
N PHE A 93 15.95 8.56 -5.11
CA PHE A 93 15.45 9.86 -5.58
C PHE A 93 16.42 10.51 -6.57
N ASP A 94 15.85 11.06 -7.63
CA ASP A 94 16.49 12.07 -8.45
C ASP A 94 15.89 13.42 -8.06
N LEU A 95 16.62 14.15 -7.20
CA LEU A 95 16.14 15.42 -6.65
C LEU A 95 16.18 16.56 -7.67
N GLU A 96 17.04 16.44 -8.71
CA GLU A 96 17.16 17.44 -9.77
C GLU A 96 15.98 17.30 -10.74
N GLU A 97 15.72 16.08 -11.22
CA GLU A 97 14.60 15.77 -12.11
C GLU A 97 13.25 15.64 -11.36
N LYS A 98 13.27 15.74 -10.03
CA LYS A 98 12.11 15.60 -9.15
C LYS A 98 11.37 14.29 -9.39
N ALA A 99 12.11 13.20 -9.50
CA ALA A 99 11.61 11.87 -9.75
C ALA A 99 12.04 10.89 -8.65
N VAL A 100 11.30 9.79 -8.50
CA VAL A 100 11.69 8.68 -7.63
C VAL A 100 11.51 7.35 -8.35
N ALA A 101 12.50 6.47 -8.25
CA ALA A 101 12.43 5.10 -8.75
C ALA A 101 12.16 4.15 -7.57
N ILE A 102 11.10 3.34 -7.65
CA ILE A 102 10.89 2.24 -6.70
C ILE A 102 11.65 1.02 -7.21
N HIS A 103 12.64 0.59 -6.42
CA HIS A 103 13.44 -0.60 -6.69
C HIS A 103 12.75 -1.85 -6.17
N SER A 104 12.24 -1.80 -4.94
CA SER A 104 11.54 -2.95 -4.37
C SER A 104 10.35 -2.54 -3.52
N LEU A 105 9.34 -3.42 -3.49
CA LEU A 105 8.26 -3.39 -2.53
C LEU A 105 7.92 -4.85 -2.18
N ALA A 106 8.25 -5.27 -0.98
CA ALA A 106 7.95 -6.62 -0.49
C ALA A 106 7.10 -6.57 0.76
N ILE A 107 6.17 -7.53 0.86
CA ILE A 107 5.34 -7.78 2.03
C ILE A 107 5.44 -9.28 2.33
N ASP A 108 5.67 -9.61 3.60
CA ASP A 108 5.65 -10.98 4.10
C ASP A 108 4.38 -11.68 3.58
N PRO A 109 4.51 -12.87 2.93
CA PRO A 109 3.38 -13.60 2.38
C PRO A 109 2.18 -13.77 3.31
N LYS A 110 2.40 -13.95 4.62
CA LYS A 110 1.36 -14.12 5.65
C LYS A 110 0.60 -12.83 5.93
N TYR A 111 1.19 -11.68 5.61
CA TYR A 111 0.60 -10.35 5.81
C TYR A 111 0.15 -9.69 4.50
N ARG A 112 0.22 -10.41 3.38
CA ARG A 112 -0.42 -10.00 2.12
C ARG A 112 -1.94 -9.84 2.34
N ALA A 113 -2.56 -9.05 1.47
CA ALA A 113 -3.96 -8.61 1.57
C ALA A 113 -4.34 -7.71 2.77
N GLN A 114 -3.44 -7.46 3.73
CA GLN A 114 -3.67 -6.52 4.84
C GLN A 114 -3.43 -5.03 4.48
N LYS A 115 -3.27 -4.73 3.18
CA LYS A 115 -3.02 -3.38 2.65
C LYS A 115 -1.74 -2.71 3.20
N LEU A 116 -0.79 -3.47 3.75
CA LEU A 116 0.49 -2.94 4.21
C LEU A 116 1.31 -2.31 3.08
N GLY A 117 1.35 -2.94 1.89
CA GLY A 117 2.00 -2.34 0.72
C GLY A 117 1.34 -1.02 0.27
N SER A 118 0.02 -0.88 0.49
CA SER A 118 -0.64 0.41 0.25
C SER A 118 -0.26 1.46 1.28
N ALA A 119 -0.08 1.08 2.55
CA ALA A 119 0.39 2.00 3.60
C ALA A 119 1.84 2.45 3.34
N LEU A 120 2.72 1.55 2.93
CA LEU A 120 4.09 1.87 2.53
C LEU A 120 4.12 2.83 1.33
N LEU A 121 3.38 2.53 0.26
CA LEU A 121 3.36 3.39 -0.93
C LEU A 121 2.71 4.76 -0.66
N LEU A 122 1.72 4.84 0.23
CA LEU A 122 1.18 6.14 0.68
C LEU A 122 2.16 6.90 1.59
N SER A 123 2.95 6.21 2.40
CA SER A 123 3.99 6.85 3.21
C SER A 123 5.08 7.43 2.32
N LEU A 124 5.51 6.68 1.30
CA LEU A 124 6.42 7.17 0.27
C LEU A 124 5.82 8.38 -0.48
N HIS A 125 4.54 8.33 -0.86
CA HIS A 125 3.86 9.47 -1.46
C HIS A 125 3.94 10.74 -0.60
N ASP A 126 3.73 10.61 0.72
CA ASP A 126 3.78 11.74 1.64
C ASP A 126 5.22 12.29 1.76
N VAL A 127 6.24 11.43 1.77
CA VAL A 127 7.66 11.82 1.68
C VAL A 127 7.95 12.56 0.37
N CYS A 128 7.54 12.00 -0.78
CA CYS A 128 7.69 12.62 -2.09
C CYS A 128 7.04 14.01 -2.14
N HIS A 129 5.88 14.17 -1.50
CA HIS A 129 5.17 15.45 -1.47
C HIS A 129 5.96 16.52 -0.72
N GLU A 130 6.53 16.19 0.44
CA GLU A 130 7.36 17.13 1.22
C GLU A 130 8.67 17.49 0.50
N LEU A 131 9.26 16.54 -0.23
CA LEU A 131 10.47 16.75 -1.02
C LEU A 131 10.20 17.43 -2.39
N GLY A 132 8.94 17.66 -2.75
CA GLY A 132 8.57 18.28 -4.02
C GLY A 132 8.77 17.40 -5.27
N ILE A 133 8.81 16.08 -5.09
CA ILE A 133 8.90 15.08 -6.16
C ILE A 133 7.59 15.03 -6.96
N GLN A 134 7.71 14.97 -8.28
CA GLN A 134 6.62 15.13 -9.23
C GLN A 134 6.22 13.83 -9.94
N SER A 135 7.12 12.85 -10.02
CA SER A 135 6.85 11.57 -10.68
C SER A 135 7.44 10.39 -9.91
N MET A 136 6.89 9.22 -10.16
CA MET A 136 7.34 7.95 -9.57
C MET A 136 7.31 6.86 -10.64
N SER A 137 8.41 6.12 -10.75
CA SER A 137 8.58 5.05 -11.73
C SER A 137 9.00 3.74 -11.06
N LEU A 138 8.79 2.62 -11.74
CA LEU A 138 9.20 1.29 -11.29
C LEU A 138 9.20 0.29 -12.44
N ILE A 139 9.84 -0.86 -12.23
CA ILE A 139 9.64 -2.07 -13.03
C ILE A 139 8.81 -3.04 -12.18
N SER A 140 7.76 -3.62 -12.76
CA SER A 140 6.88 -4.56 -12.05
C SER A 140 6.68 -5.84 -12.83
N SER A 141 6.71 -6.96 -12.11
CA SER A 141 6.17 -8.22 -12.62
C SER A 141 4.67 -8.12 -12.91
N GLU A 142 4.15 -9.05 -13.70
CA GLU A 142 2.71 -9.17 -13.99
C GLU A 142 1.85 -9.28 -12.72
N GLN A 143 2.39 -9.88 -11.65
CA GLN A 143 1.68 -10.03 -10.38
C GLN A 143 1.47 -8.69 -9.65
N GLY A 144 2.42 -7.75 -9.80
CA GLY A 144 2.36 -6.41 -9.17
C GLY A 144 1.56 -5.38 -9.98
N LYS A 145 1.36 -5.61 -11.28
CA LYS A 145 0.70 -4.68 -12.22
C LYS A 145 -0.62 -4.12 -11.69
N GLY A 146 -1.55 -5.00 -11.28
CA GLY A 146 -2.87 -4.57 -10.79
C GLY A 146 -2.79 -3.75 -9.51
N PHE A 147 -1.79 -4.01 -8.66
CA PHE A 147 -1.54 -3.20 -7.48
C PHE A 147 -1.13 -1.78 -7.87
N TYR A 148 -0.11 -1.59 -8.71
CA TYR A 148 0.36 -0.26 -9.10
C TYR A 148 -0.65 0.51 -9.96
N GLN A 149 -1.31 -0.15 -10.91
CA GLN A 149 -2.38 0.49 -11.70
C GLN A 149 -3.51 1.05 -10.83
N SER A 150 -3.81 0.40 -9.71
CA SER A 150 -4.81 0.91 -8.76
C SER A 150 -4.39 2.17 -7.99
N PHE A 151 -3.13 2.60 -8.12
CA PHE A 151 -2.62 3.90 -7.68
C PHE A 151 -2.55 4.95 -8.81
N GLY A 152 -2.82 4.54 -10.06
CA GLY A 152 -2.74 5.42 -11.23
C GLY A 152 -1.43 5.30 -12.01
N PHE A 153 -0.62 4.28 -11.75
CA PHE A 153 0.50 3.95 -12.61
C PHE A 153 0.02 3.48 -13.98
N LYS A 154 0.70 3.95 -15.01
CA LYS A 154 0.50 3.56 -16.41
C LYS A 154 1.69 2.76 -16.86
N GLU A 155 1.40 1.66 -17.55
CA GLU A 155 2.42 0.84 -18.19
C GLU A 155 3.05 1.63 -19.35
N MET A 156 4.37 1.55 -19.43
CA MET A 156 5.20 2.14 -20.47
C MET A 156 5.84 0.99 -21.28
N ALA A 157 7.09 1.12 -21.72
CA ALA A 157 7.79 0.03 -22.39
C ALA A 157 8.42 -0.94 -21.36
N LEU A 158 8.61 -2.20 -21.77
CA LEU A 158 9.41 -3.20 -21.04
C LEU A 158 9.01 -3.38 -19.55
N GLN A 159 7.70 -3.49 -19.28
CA GLN A 159 7.16 -3.64 -17.92
C GLN A 159 7.53 -2.51 -16.94
N SER A 160 7.99 -1.37 -17.45
CA SER A 160 8.11 -0.16 -16.65
C SER A 160 6.75 0.51 -16.48
N TYR A 161 6.55 1.12 -15.33
CA TYR A 161 5.34 1.82 -14.96
C TYR A 161 5.69 3.19 -14.42
N GLU A 162 4.90 4.19 -14.77
CA GLU A 162 5.09 5.55 -14.30
C GLU A 162 3.78 6.17 -13.83
N THR A 163 3.88 7.09 -12.87
CA THR A 163 2.77 7.92 -12.44
C THR A 163 3.23 9.31 -12.03
N GLN A 164 2.29 10.24 -12.03
CA GLN A 164 2.51 11.62 -11.62
C GLN A 164 2.00 11.80 -10.18
N LEU A 165 2.74 12.60 -9.42
CA LEU A 165 2.45 12.94 -8.03
C LEU A 165 1.88 14.37 -7.92
N PRO A 166 1.07 14.65 -6.90
CA PRO A 166 0.56 13.72 -5.89
C PRO A 166 -0.49 12.75 -6.48
N PHE A 167 -0.68 11.62 -5.82
CA PHE A 167 -1.76 10.69 -6.19
C PHE A 167 -3.11 11.41 -6.11
N SER A 168 -4.04 11.03 -7.00
CA SER A 168 -5.38 11.63 -6.98
C SER A 168 -6.04 11.46 -5.60
N LYS A 169 -6.74 12.50 -5.12
CA LYS A 169 -7.45 12.46 -3.83
C LYS A 169 -8.41 11.27 -3.70
N ARG A 170 -8.99 10.82 -4.82
CA ARG A 170 -9.87 9.65 -4.88
C ARG A 170 -9.11 8.35 -4.58
N VAL A 171 -7.93 8.17 -5.18
CA VAL A 171 -7.04 7.02 -4.92
C VAL A 171 -6.65 7.01 -3.46
N VAL A 172 -6.10 8.10 -2.92
CA VAL A 172 -5.65 8.18 -1.52
C VAL A 172 -6.79 7.85 -0.55
N ARG A 173 -7.98 8.48 -0.71
CA ARG A 173 -9.15 8.19 0.13
C ARG A 173 -9.57 6.74 0.07
N LYS A 174 -9.58 6.13 -1.13
CA LYS A 174 -9.93 4.72 -1.28
C LYS A 174 -8.95 3.81 -0.54
N LYS A 175 -7.64 4.04 -0.69
CA LYS A 175 -6.60 3.23 -0.04
C LYS A 175 -6.66 3.31 1.49
N ILE A 176 -6.86 4.52 2.02
CA ILE A 176 -7.08 4.74 3.45
C ILE A 176 -8.37 4.05 3.93
N SER A 177 -9.47 4.15 3.16
CA SER A 177 -10.73 3.49 3.50
C SER A 177 -10.59 1.97 3.50
N ASP A 178 -9.93 1.38 2.50
CA ASP A 178 -9.71 -0.06 2.38
C ASP A 178 -8.84 -0.57 3.55
N PHE A 179 -7.78 0.16 3.91
CA PHE A 179 -6.95 -0.14 5.08
C PHE A 179 -7.76 -0.10 6.38
N ASN A 180 -8.53 0.96 6.60
CA ASN A 180 -9.40 1.09 7.77
C ASN A 180 -10.50 0.03 7.83
N HIS A 181 -11.01 -0.46 6.70
CA HIS A 181 -12.03 -1.50 6.70
C HIS A 181 -11.49 -2.84 7.21
N ILE A 182 -10.24 -3.15 6.86
CA ILE A 182 -9.56 -4.39 7.28
C ILE A 182 -9.18 -4.32 8.75
N HIS A 183 -8.65 -3.17 9.20
CA HIS A 183 -8.08 -3.02 10.54
C HIS A 183 -9.00 -2.33 11.55
N GLY A 184 -10.17 -1.84 11.11
CA GLY A 184 -11.10 -1.07 11.93
C GLY A 184 -12.16 -1.89 12.65
N LYS A 185 -12.10 -3.23 12.60
CA LYS A 185 -13.11 -4.10 13.23
C LYS A 185 -12.92 -4.31 14.74
N ASP A 186 -11.83 -3.84 15.34
CA ASP A 186 -11.54 -4.05 16.78
C ASP A 186 -12.02 -2.93 17.72
N LYS A 187 -13.01 -2.14 17.30
CA LYS A 187 -13.88 -1.40 18.23
C LYS A 187 -15.34 -1.61 17.89
N ALA A 188 -15.78 -2.88 17.88
CA ALA A 188 -17.14 -3.14 18.34
C ALA A 188 -17.18 -2.66 19.80
N LEU A 189 -17.85 -1.52 20.03
CA LEU A 189 -18.31 -1.16 21.37
C LEU A 189 -18.97 -2.40 21.99
N PRO A 190 -18.72 -2.70 23.28
CA PRO A 190 -19.43 -3.77 23.98
C PRO A 190 -20.93 -3.65 23.70
N GLU A 191 -21.60 -4.79 23.47
CA GLU A 191 -23.03 -4.84 23.09
C GLU A 191 -23.96 -4.09 24.08
N ASP A 192 -23.46 -3.73 25.26
CA ASP A 192 -24.18 -2.96 26.29
C ASP A 192 -24.57 -1.52 25.90
N GLU A 193 -23.97 -0.92 24.86
CA GLU A 193 -24.44 0.39 24.36
C GLU A 193 -25.52 0.31 23.27
N ARG A 194 -25.79 -0.87 22.69
CA ARG A 194 -26.90 -1.04 21.74
C ARG A 194 -28.26 -1.18 22.42
N ILE A 195 -28.28 -1.52 23.70
CA ILE A 195 -29.52 -1.67 24.47
C ILE A 195 -30.02 -0.31 25.02
N ARG A 196 -29.13 0.65 25.27
CA ARG A 196 -29.52 1.98 25.83
C ARG A 196 -30.22 2.93 24.85
N LYS A 197 -30.18 2.68 23.53
CA LYS A 197 -30.91 3.49 22.54
C LYS A 197 -32.28 2.93 22.13
N LYS A 198 -32.70 1.78 22.67
CA LYS A 198 -34.01 1.18 22.38
C LYS A 198 -35.10 1.47 23.42
N HIS A 199 -34.78 2.06 24.58
CA HIS A 199 -35.75 2.37 25.64
C HIS A 199 -36.15 3.85 25.73
N THR A 200 -36.08 4.62 24.64
CA THR A 200 -36.57 6.02 24.65
C THR A 200 -37.36 6.41 23.41
N ARG A 201 -38.02 5.44 22.76
CA ARG A 201 -39.04 5.70 21.74
C ARG A 201 -40.13 4.64 21.77
N GLU A 202 -40.91 4.65 22.84
CA GLU A 202 -42.32 4.31 22.78
C GLU A 202 -43.06 5.59 23.15
N ASP A 203 -43.62 6.27 22.15
CA ASP A 203 -45.07 6.51 22.10
C ASP A 203 -45.46 7.31 20.86
N LYS A 204 -46.67 6.99 20.36
CA LYS A 204 -47.43 7.59 19.24
C LYS A 204 -47.19 6.92 17.88
N SER A 205 -48.01 5.92 17.54
CA SER A 205 -49.33 6.00 16.84
C SER A 205 -49.13 5.89 15.33
N GLU A 206 -49.95 5.28 14.48
CA GLU A 206 -51.11 4.40 14.51
C GLU A 206 -51.31 4.02 13.03
N TYR A 207 -51.83 2.81 12.77
CA TYR A 207 -52.49 2.33 11.53
C TYR A 207 -52.00 2.76 10.13
N SER A 208 -51.63 1.76 9.30
CA SER A 208 -52.37 1.46 8.06
C SER A 208 -51.80 0.23 7.33
N THR A 209 -52.66 -0.76 7.15
CA THR A 209 -52.53 -1.95 6.29
C THR A 209 -52.69 -1.61 4.81
N THR A 210 -51.92 -2.22 3.90
CA THR A 210 -52.46 -2.85 2.68
C THR A 210 -51.44 -3.71 1.94
N PHE A 211 -51.90 -4.89 1.55
CA PHE A 211 -51.32 -5.83 0.59
C PHE A 211 -51.30 -5.24 -0.83
N PHE A 212 -50.33 -5.62 -1.67
CA PHE A 212 -50.59 -6.14 -3.03
C PHE A 212 -49.36 -6.78 -3.69
N ASN A 213 -49.59 -7.99 -4.23
CA ASN A 213 -48.69 -8.80 -5.05
C ASN A 213 -48.38 -8.15 -6.41
N ARG A 214 -47.18 -8.38 -6.96
CA ARG A 214 -47.04 -8.62 -8.42
C ARG A 214 -45.74 -9.32 -8.81
N HIS A 215 -45.92 -10.46 -9.48
CA HIS A 215 -44.95 -11.21 -10.27
C HIS A 215 -44.14 -10.36 -11.25
N LYS A 216 -42.89 -10.77 -11.51
CA LYS A 216 -42.31 -10.81 -12.88
C LYS A 216 -41.27 -11.92 -13.01
N ARG A 217 -41.44 -12.71 -14.08
CA ARG A 217 -40.63 -13.84 -14.54
C ARG A 217 -39.38 -13.38 -15.29
N HIS A 218 -38.36 -14.25 -15.25
CA HIS A 218 -37.33 -14.59 -16.25
C HIS A 218 -36.55 -13.51 -17.02
N LYS A 219 -35.21 -13.67 -17.00
CA LYS A 219 -34.42 -13.97 -18.21
C LYS A 219 -33.05 -14.59 -17.88
N GLN A 220 -32.67 -15.56 -18.71
CA GLN A 220 -31.40 -16.28 -18.76
C GLN A 220 -30.25 -15.39 -19.25
N SER A 221 -28.99 -15.70 -18.91
CA SER A 221 -28.01 -16.19 -19.89
C SER A 221 -26.65 -16.60 -19.27
N LYS A 222 -26.21 -17.78 -19.70
CA LYS A 222 -24.87 -18.27 -20.03
C LYS A 222 -23.65 -17.83 -19.20
N LYS A 223 -23.13 -18.82 -18.46
CA LYS A 223 -21.71 -19.00 -18.12
C LYS A 223 -20.98 -19.56 -19.34
N GLU A 224 -19.88 -18.93 -19.75
CA GLU A 224 -18.77 -19.61 -20.41
C GLU A 224 -17.49 -19.25 -19.68
N ALA A 225 -16.82 -20.28 -19.20
CA ALA A 225 -15.52 -20.24 -18.55
C ALA A 225 -14.48 -20.50 -19.63
N ASN A 226 -13.56 -19.56 -19.86
CA ASN A 226 -12.34 -19.85 -20.60
C ASN A 226 -11.22 -20.15 -19.62
N THR A 227 -10.76 -21.39 -19.72
CA THR A 227 -9.60 -21.97 -19.07
C THR A 227 -8.30 -21.39 -19.60
N SER A 228 -7.39 -21.18 -18.65
CA SER A 228 -5.98 -20.81 -18.76
C SER A 228 -5.11 -21.90 -19.40
N SER A 229 -4.12 -21.47 -20.20
CA SER A 229 -2.74 -22.00 -20.36
C SER A 229 -2.11 -21.21 -21.53
N ALA A 230 -1.14 -20.30 -21.35
CA ALA A 230 0.30 -20.52 -21.06
C ALA A 230 0.86 -21.64 -21.96
N VAL A 231 1.88 -21.49 -22.80
CA VAL A 231 3.24 -20.89 -22.70
C VAL A 231 3.70 -20.72 -24.19
N GLU A 232 4.45 -19.72 -24.66
CA GLU A 232 5.91 -19.56 -24.62
C GLU A 232 6.24 -18.35 -25.50
N ILE A 233 7.03 -17.39 -25.01
CA ILE A 233 8.03 -16.71 -25.84
C ILE A 233 9.31 -16.57 -25.00
N VAL A 234 10.32 -17.26 -25.50
CA VAL A 234 11.74 -17.18 -25.13
C VAL A 234 12.34 -15.87 -25.67
N ASN A 235 13.46 -15.47 -25.05
CA ASN A 235 14.51 -14.55 -25.52
C ASN A 235 14.38 -13.07 -25.06
N PRO A 236 15.46 -12.25 -24.98
CA PRO A 236 16.80 -12.44 -25.56
C PRO A 236 18.00 -11.85 -24.77
N PHE A 237 19.04 -12.65 -24.57
CA PHE A 237 20.40 -12.19 -24.84
C PHE A 237 21.14 -13.32 -25.58
N TYR A 238 20.65 -13.61 -26.78
CA TYR A 238 21.35 -13.85 -28.05
C TYR A 238 20.30 -13.92 -29.17
#